data_AF-A0A9P0L642-F1
#
_entry.id   AF-A0A9P0L642-F1
#
_cell.length_a   1.000
_cell.length_b   1.000
_cell.length_c   1.000
_cell.angle_alpha   90.00
_cell.angle_beta   90.00
_cell.angle_gamma   90.00
#
_symmetry.space_group_name_H-M   'P 1'
#
loop_
_entity.id
_entity.type
_entity.pdbx_description
1 polymer ?
#
loop_
_entity_poly.entity_id
_entity_poly.type
_entity_poly.pdbx_seq_one_letter_code
_entity_poly.pdbx_strand_id
1 'polypeptide(L)'
;MHGNEPVGREILLHLIEYLLDNYNKNETITWLLNNTRLHILPSLNPDGFAEATEGLCRGNNGRFVRVDPESAIPEDLIDLNRNFPDPFYHSNLTFDITESTCLMKWMENKTFSLSAALHGGELVANYPYDSSTHAADGLPSRTPDDDVFQYLAKIYASNHPNMKGCSNLTNFTDGITNGAEWYSFERGMGDYNYAYHGCMELTFEISCCKYPKAKELPRYWNENLKPLLLFIMQSNTGVTGQIYDYLSNKPIAKARVMVAQRNVTFWSSWNGEYWRILLPGEYTLKVEADGYHSSTKHFTVSEQKGPYPSLTILDVPMYNSTVFTTTSTSPSPTATSPRWTVAATFSGYQINAQNPPVHKSLPGVHSHYSSSSISYKIYVHFYTVLYFLLVLHCVI
;
A
#
# COMPACT_ATOMS: atom_id res chain seq x y z
N MET A 1 0.34 16.28 9.01
CA MET A 1 -0.69 17.08 8.30
C MET A 1 -1.19 18.27 9.12
N HIS A 2 -1.16 18.24 10.45
CA HIS A 2 -1.30 19.45 11.24
C HIS A 2 0.04 20.18 11.30
N GLY A 3 0.03 21.50 11.09
CA GLY A 3 1.27 22.27 11.03
C GLY A 3 2.05 22.29 12.36
N ASN A 4 1.34 22.23 13.49
CA ASN A 4 1.93 22.25 14.83
C ASN A 4 2.34 20.90 15.38
N GLU A 5 2.35 19.86 14.55
CA GLU A 5 2.81 18.51 14.88
C GLU A 5 4.06 18.14 14.05
N PRO A 6 5.17 18.92 14.09
CA PRO A 6 6.25 18.83 13.10
C PRO A 6 7.26 17.71 13.33
N VAL A 7 7.14 16.88 14.38
CA VAL A 7 8.06 15.74 14.54
C VAL A 7 8.02 14.85 13.30
N GLY A 8 6.83 14.55 12.78
CA GLY A 8 6.69 13.78 11.53
C GLY A 8 7.38 14.44 10.34
N ARG A 9 7.31 15.76 10.21
CA ARG A 9 7.95 16.53 9.15
C ARG A 9 9.47 16.34 9.16
N GLU A 10 10.10 16.55 10.31
CA GLU A 10 11.55 16.45 10.44
C GLU A 10 12.03 15.00 10.29
N ILE A 11 11.28 14.03 10.83
CA ILE A 11 11.59 12.60 10.69
C ILE A 11 11.55 12.17 9.22
N LEU A 12 10.59 12.65 8.44
CA LEU A 12 10.52 12.36 7.00
C LEU A 12 11.67 13.00 6.22
N LEU A 13 12.11 14.20 6.58
CA LEU A 13 13.29 14.84 5.99
C LEU A 13 14.57 14.04 6.28
N HIS A 14 14.78 13.64 7.53
CA HIS A 14 15.91 12.77 7.91
C HIS A 14 15.82 11.38 7.29
N LEU A 15 14.62 10.85 7.07
CA LEU A 15 14.43 9.59 6.34
C LEU A 15 14.91 9.72 4.90
N ILE A 16 14.61 10.82 4.21
CA ILE A 16 15.12 11.08 2.86
C ILE A 16 16.65 11.07 2.84
N GLU A 17 17.28 11.82 3.74
CA GLU A 17 18.74 11.87 3.87
C GLU A 17 19.33 10.47 4.13
N TYR A 18 18.80 9.77 5.12
CA TYR A 18 19.27 8.43 5.50
C TYR A 18 19.15 7.42 4.34
N LEU A 19 18.03 7.43 3.61
CA LEU A 19 17.83 6.53 2.47
C LEU A 19 18.85 6.80 1.35
N LEU A 20 19.09 8.06 1.03
CA LEU A 20 20.04 8.47 -0.02
C LEU A 20 21.48 8.14 0.37
N ASP A 21 21.86 8.44 1.61
CA ASP A 21 23.21 8.20 2.11
C ASP A 21 23.58 6.73 2.20
N ASN A 22 22.57 5.85 2.38
CA ASN A 22 22.76 4.41 2.55
C ASN A 22 22.45 3.59 1.29
N TYR A 23 21.95 4.19 0.21
CA TYR A 23 21.76 3.49 -1.06
C TYR A 23 23.11 2.99 -1.60
N ASN A 24 23.16 1.73 -2.00
CA ASN A 24 24.38 0.99 -2.40
C ASN A 24 25.45 0.82 -1.30
N LYS A 25 25.17 1.18 -0.04
CA LYS A 25 26.07 0.94 1.11
C LYS A 25 25.47 -0.03 2.13
N ASN A 26 24.16 0.04 2.33
CA ASN A 26 23.40 -0.84 3.20
C ASN A 26 22.49 -1.74 2.35
N GLU A 27 22.60 -3.05 2.52
CA GLU A 27 21.84 -4.04 1.73
C GLU A 27 20.33 -3.89 1.89
N THR A 28 19.84 -3.63 3.11
CA THR A 28 18.41 -3.45 3.38
C THR A 28 17.85 -2.19 2.72
N ILE A 29 18.58 -1.07 2.78
CA ILE A 29 18.16 0.18 2.12
C ILE A 29 18.22 0.06 0.61
N THR A 30 19.25 -0.61 0.09
CA THR A 30 19.36 -0.89 -1.34
C THR A 30 18.21 -1.78 -1.82
N TRP A 31 17.88 -2.83 -1.08
CA TRP A 31 16.74 -3.68 -1.37
C TRP A 31 15.42 -2.88 -1.35
N LEU A 32 15.20 -2.07 -0.31
CA LEU A 32 13.99 -1.26 -0.15
C LEU A 32 13.79 -0.33 -1.36
N LEU A 33 14.82 0.43 -1.74
CA LEU A 33 14.72 1.41 -2.83
C LEU A 33 14.67 0.77 -4.23
N ASN A 34 15.18 -0.46 -4.39
CA ASN A 34 15.08 -1.20 -5.65
C ASN A 34 13.71 -1.87 -5.85
N ASN A 35 12.98 -2.16 -4.76
CA ASN A 35 11.70 -2.90 -4.81
C ASN A 35 10.48 -2.04 -4.48
N THR A 36 10.66 -0.87 -3.86
CA THR A 36 9.56 0.03 -3.48
C THR A 36 9.70 1.39 -4.15
N ARG A 37 8.63 1.84 -4.82
CA ARG A 37 8.49 3.24 -5.22
C ARG A 37 7.96 4.07 -4.06
N LEU A 38 8.88 4.64 -3.29
CA LEU A 38 8.55 5.46 -2.13
C LEU A 38 8.26 6.91 -2.52
N HIS A 39 7.16 7.47 -2.03
CA HIS A 39 6.86 8.90 -2.09
C HIS A 39 6.81 9.45 -0.68
N ILE A 40 7.45 10.61 -0.45
CA ILE A 40 7.54 11.22 0.88
C ILE A 40 7.03 12.66 0.77
N LEU A 41 6.00 12.98 1.55
CA LEU A 41 5.46 14.34 1.69
C LEU A 41 5.73 14.82 3.13
N PRO A 42 6.81 15.57 3.38
CA PRO A 42 7.17 15.99 4.74
C PRO A 42 6.12 16.88 5.40
N SER A 43 5.42 17.72 4.63
CA SER A 43 4.48 18.69 5.17
C SER A 43 3.29 18.89 4.24
N LEU A 44 2.14 18.36 4.64
CA LEU A 44 0.88 18.65 3.96
C LEU A 44 0.33 20.05 4.30
N ASN A 45 0.55 20.54 5.53
CA ASN A 45 0.17 21.88 5.98
C ASN A 45 1.42 22.72 6.31
N PRO A 46 2.14 23.24 5.31
CA PRO A 46 3.30 24.08 5.54
C PRO A 46 2.94 25.45 6.14
N ASP A 47 1.75 25.99 5.85
CA ASP A 47 1.33 27.31 6.32
C ASP A 47 1.05 27.31 7.83
N GLY A 48 0.32 26.31 8.31
CA GLY A 48 0.12 26.09 9.73
C GLY A 48 1.43 25.84 10.48
N PHE A 49 2.43 25.21 9.84
CA PHE A 49 3.75 25.04 10.45
C PHE A 49 4.47 26.39 10.63
N ALA A 50 4.35 27.30 9.67
CA ALA A 50 4.93 28.64 9.77
C ALA A 50 4.29 29.48 10.90
N GLU A 51 3.01 29.22 11.22
CA GLU A 51 2.31 29.84 12.35
C GLU A 51 2.55 29.14 13.71
N ALA A 52 3.12 27.93 13.72
CA ALA A 52 3.32 27.13 14.91
C ALA A 52 4.51 27.60 15.75
N THR A 53 4.41 27.48 17.07
CA THR A 53 5.45 27.94 18.01
C THR A 53 6.21 26.77 18.64
N GLU A 54 7.54 26.74 18.48
CA GLU A 54 8.42 25.72 19.07
C GLU A 54 8.28 25.67 20.60
N GLY A 55 8.23 24.45 21.16
CA GLY A 55 8.10 24.21 22.59
C GLY A 55 6.67 24.19 23.11
N LEU A 56 5.67 24.51 22.27
CA LEU A 56 4.26 24.33 22.62
C LEU A 56 3.84 22.87 22.41
N CYS A 57 3.83 22.11 23.50
CA CYS A 57 3.45 20.69 23.46
C CYS A 57 1.94 20.43 23.32
N ARG A 58 1.09 21.44 23.54
CA ARG A 58 -0.38 21.34 23.53
C ARG A 58 -1.00 22.56 22.86
N GLY A 59 -2.26 22.42 22.46
CA GLY A 59 -3.04 23.48 21.82
C GLY A 59 -3.08 23.34 20.30
N ASN A 60 -3.70 24.35 19.67
CA ASN A 60 -4.06 24.34 18.25
C ASN A 60 -3.40 25.45 17.43
N ASN A 61 -2.48 26.24 18.02
CA ASN A 61 -1.71 27.24 17.28
C ASN A 61 -0.92 26.54 16.16
N GLY A 62 -1.19 26.90 14.89
CA GLY A 62 -0.59 26.27 13.71
C GLY A 62 -1.18 24.91 13.30
N ARG A 63 -2.27 24.44 13.92
CA ARG A 63 -2.87 23.13 13.60
C ARG A 63 -3.59 23.13 12.24
N PHE A 64 -4.44 24.14 12.06
CA PHE A 64 -5.43 24.22 10.97
C PHE A 64 -4.85 24.89 9.72
N VAL A 65 -5.59 24.84 8.62
CA VAL A 65 -5.38 25.70 7.44
C VAL A 65 -6.46 26.77 7.40
N ARG A 66 -6.21 27.87 6.69
CA ARG A 66 -7.20 28.93 6.47
C ARG A 66 -7.88 28.75 5.11
N VAL A 67 -9.20 28.93 5.05
CA VAL A 67 -9.94 28.99 3.77
C VAL A 67 -9.47 30.18 2.95
N ASP A 68 -9.33 31.34 3.60
CA ASP A 68 -8.74 32.55 3.04
C ASP A 68 -7.49 32.93 3.85
N PRO A 69 -6.28 32.90 3.26
CA PRO A 69 -5.04 33.28 3.93
C PRO A 69 -5.04 34.71 4.50
N GLU A 70 -5.83 35.61 3.93
CA GLU A 70 -5.93 37.01 4.37
C GLU A 70 -7.00 37.21 5.46
N SER A 71 -7.84 36.20 5.72
CA SER A 71 -8.90 36.30 6.71
C SER A 71 -8.40 36.11 8.14
N ALA A 72 -8.72 37.10 8.98
CA ALA A 72 -8.53 37.04 10.42
C ALA A 72 -9.70 36.38 11.16
N ILE A 73 -10.71 35.86 10.45
CA ILE A 73 -11.91 35.28 11.05
C ILE A 73 -11.60 33.85 11.54
N PRO A 74 -11.82 33.55 12.84
CA PRO A 74 -11.53 32.21 13.39
C PRO A 74 -12.35 31.07 12.77
N GLU A 75 -13.50 31.39 12.17
CA GLU A 75 -14.42 30.45 11.51
C GLU A 75 -13.89 29.94 10.15
N ASP A 76 -12.83 30.55 9.61
CA ASP A 76 -12.16 30.11 8.37
C ASP A 76 -11.07 29.06 8.61
N LEU A 77 -10.99 28.48 9.81
CA LEU A 77 -10.02 27.45 10.15
C LEU A 77 -10.56 26.06 9.85
N ILE A 78 -9.92 25.36 8.91
CA ILE A 78 -10.25 23.98 8.54
C ILE A 78 -9.22 23.02 9.11
N ASP A 79 -9.69 21.97 9.78
CA ASP A 79 -8.87 20.80 10.11
C ASP A 79 -8.77 19.92 8.86
N LEU A 80 -7.57 19.81 8.28
CA LEU A 80 -7.33 18.97 7.10
C LEU A 80 -7.75 17.52 7.35
N ASN A 81 -7.60 17.01 8.58
CA ASN A 81 -8.01 15.64 8.92
C ASN A 81 -9.50 15.52 9.27
N ARG A 82 -10.29 16.53 8.90
CA ARG A 82 -11.75 16.53 8.90
C ARG A 82 -12.29 16.99 7.54
N ASN A 83 -11.46 17.02 6.49
CA ASN A 83 -11.82 17.61 5.21
C ASN A 83 -11.88 16.62 4.03
N PHE A 84 -11.91 15.31 4.27
CA PHE A 84 -12.03 14.30 3.22
C PHE A 84 -13.45 13.74 3.09
N PRO A 85 -13.82 13.09 1.96
CA PRO A 85 -15.03 12.29 1.87
C PRO A 85 -15.05 11.15 2.88
N ASP A 86 -16.19 10.94 3.54
CA ASP A 86 -16.35 9.93 4.59
C ASP A 86 -17.12 8.69 4.07
N PRO A 87 -16.65 7.47 4.39
CA PRO A 87 -17.28 6.24 3.91
C PRO A 87 -18.61 5.90 4.60
N PHE A 88 -18.91 6.47 5.76
CA PHE A 88 -20.17 6.26 6.50
C PHE A 88 -21.14 7.43 6.31
N TYR A 89 -20.63 8.64 6.13
CA TYR A 89 -21.42 9.88 6.04
C TYR A 89 -21.20 10.61 4.71
N HIS A 90 -22.05 10.31 3.72
CA HIS A 90 -21.97 10.86 2.37
C HIS A 90 -22.52 12.30 2.24
N SER A 91 -22.11 13.20 3.12
CA SER A 91 -22.41 14.63 2.97
C SER A 91 -21.46 15.28 1.95
N ASN A 92 -21.96 16.25 1.17
CA ASN A 92 -21.13 17.04 0.23
C ASN A 92 -20.28 18.12 0.95
N LEU A 93 -20.07 18.02 2.27
CA LEU A 93 -19.46 19.08 3.09
C LEU A 93 -17.93 19.12 2.99
N THR A 94 -17.36 18.80 1.83
CA THR A 94 -15.93 19.05 1.57
C THR A 94 -15.69 20.50 1.22
N PHE A 95 -14.87 21.17 2.03
CA PHE A 95 -14.37 22.50 1.70
C PHE A 95 -13.32 22.33 0.62
N ASP A 96 -13.37 23.16 -0.41
CA ASP A 96 -12.35 23.19 -1.46
C ASP A 96 -11.09 23.86 -0.91
N ILE A 97 -10.30 23.04 -0.22
CA ILE A 97 -9.01 23.40 0.36
C ILE A 97 -7.93 22.79 -0.51
N THR A 98 -6.99 23.62 -0.95
CA THR A 98 -5.94 23.27 -1.90
C THR A 98 -5.21 21.99 -1.52
N GLU A 99 -4.80 21.85 -0.25
CA GLU A 99 -4.08 20.70 0.28
C GLU A 99 -4.89 19.40 0.15
N SER A 100 -6.15 19.42 0.59
CA SER A 100 -7.07 18.28 0.48
C SER A 100 -7.31 17.93 -0.99
N THR A 101 -7.61 18.93 -1.82
CA THR A 101 -7.88 18.76 -3.26
C THR A 101 -6.67 18.21 -4.01
N CYS A 102 -5.46 18.69 -3.70
CA CYS A 102 -4.22 18.16 -4.27
C CYS A 102 -3.94 16.72 -3.85
N LEU A 103 -4.18 16.37 -2.58
CA LEU A 103 -3.99 15.00 -2.10
C LEU A 103 -5.00 14.03 -2.72
N MET A 104 -6.28 14.42 -2.83
CA MET A 104 -7.29 13.61 -3.51
C MET A 104 -6.90 13.34 -4.98
N LYS A 105 -6.48 14.37 -5.72
CA LYS A 105 -5.98 14.22 -7.10
C LYS A 105 -4.73 13.33 -7.16
N TRP A 106 -3.87 13.38 -6.15
CA TRP A 106 -2.68 12.55 -6.09
C TRP A 106 -3.04 11.06 -5.92
N MET A 107 -3.99 10.75 -5.03
CA MET A 107 -4.52 9.41 -4.82
C MET A 107 -5.24 8.87 -6.06
N GLU A 108 -5.99 9.70 -6.78
CA GLU A 108 -6.65 9.29 -8.04
C GLU A 108 -5.64 8.92 -9.15
N ASN A 109 -4.52 9.63 -9.20
CA ASN A 109 -3.53 9.51 -10.27
C ASN A 109 -2.50 8.39 -10.03
N LYS A 110 -2.32 7.94 -8.79
CA LYS A 110 -1.33 6.92 -8.41
C LYS A 110 -1.97 5.78 -7.62
N THR A 111 -1.58 4.55 -7.94
CA THR A 111 -2.01 3.36 -7.22
C THR A 111 -1.11 3.14 -5.99
N PHE A 112 -1.46 3.77 -4.87
CA PHE A 112 -0.78 3.54 -3.59
C PHE A 112 -1.32 2.27 -2.91
N SER A 113 -0.42 1.42 -2.39
CA SER A 113 -0.79 0.19 -1.67
C SER A 113 -0.76 0.37 -0.15
N LEU A 114 0.26 1.07 0.35
CA LEU A 114 0.50 1.34 1.77
C LEU A 114 0.79 2.84 1.95
N SER A 115 0.29 3.44 3.02
CA SER A 115 0.58 4.81 3.42
C SER A 115 0.66 4.93 4.95
N ALA A 116 1.31 6.00 5.42
CA ALA A 116 1.23 6.40 6.82
C ALA A 116 1.23 7.93 6.96
N ALA A 117 0.31 8.44 7.78
CA ALA A 117 0.28 9.82 8.21
C ALA A 117 0.96 9.95 9.58
N LEU A 118 1.94 10.85 9.71
CA LEU A 118 2.63 11.10 10.98
C LEU A 118 2.02 12.29 11.71
N HIS A 119 1.75 12.09 13.00
CA HIS A 119 1.09 13.03 13.90
C HIS A 119 1.82 13.16 15.25
N GLY A 120 1.38 14.14 16.04
CA GLY A 120 1.85 14.35 17.39
C GLY A 120 0.74 14.82 18.34
N GLY A 121 0.91 14.52 19.61
CA GLY A 121 -0.05 14.79 20.69
C GLY A 121 -0.34 13.56 21.52
N GLU A 122 -0.05 12.37 20.99
CA GLU A 122 -0.13 11.09 21.67
C GLU A 122 1.05 10.19 21.23
N LEU A 123 1.08 8.93 21.69
CA LEU A 123 2.11 7.95 21.29
C LEU A 123 1.50 6.57 21.06
N VAL A 124 0.92 6.37 19.88
CA VAL A 124 0.15 5.17 19.50
C VAL A 124 0.12 4.98 17.97
N ALA A 125 0.03 3.74 17.50
CA ALA A 125 -0.29 3.42 16.11
C ALA A 125 -1.81 3.25 15.94
N ASN A 126 -2.45 4.25 15.34
CA ASN A 126 -3.87 4.30 15.06
C ASN A 126 -4.18 3.67 13.69
N TYR A 127 -5.16 2.77 13.63
CA TYR A 127 -5.59 2.12 12.39
C TYR A 127 -7.09 2.29 12.12
N PRO A 128 -7.51 2.27 10.83
CA PRO A 128 -8.90 2.45 10.44
C PRO A 128 -9.88 1.43 11.05
N TYR A 129 -11.17 1.74 11.09
CA TYR A 129 -11.74 3.05 10.73
C TYR A 129 -11.63 4.07 11.86
N ASP A 130 -11.40 5.33 11.50
CA ASP A 130 -11.49 6.51 12.38
C ASP A 130 -12.95 6.93 12.59
N SER A 131 -13.79 6.74 11.57
CA SER A 131 -15.22 7.05 11.60
C SER A 131 -16.06 5.82 11.93
N SER A 132 -17.26 6.04 12.47
CA SER A 132 -18.19 4.97 12.84
C SER A 132 -19.63 5.43 12.82
N THR A 133 -20.55 4.48 12.64
CA THR A 133 -22.00 4.72 12.83
C THR A 133 -22.46 4.45 14.26
N HIS A 134 -21.53 4.29 15.21
CA HIS A 134 -21.87 4.04 16.62
C HIS A 134 -22.35 5.34 17.29
N ALA A 135 -23.22 5.20 18.29
CA ALA A 135 -23.76 6.36 19.02
C ALA A 135 -22.79 6.93 20.08
N ALA A 136 -21.72 6.20 20.42
CA ALA A 136 -20.74 6.58 21.44
C ALA A 136 -19.34 6.08 21.07
N ASP A 137 -18.32 6.81 21.56
CA ASP A 137 -16.91 6.42 21.49
C ASP A 137 -16.62 5.14 22.30
N GLY A 138 -15.45 4.54 22.11
CA GLY A 138 -15.03 3.34 22.84
C GLY A 138 -15.44 2.02 22.20
N LEU A 139 -16.01 2.05 20.99
CA LEU A 139 -16.39 0.86 20.23
C LEU A 139 -15.63 0.80 18.90
N PRO A 140 -15.01 -0.35 18.57
CA PRO A 140 -14.20 -0.44 17.37
C PRO A 140 -15.04 -0.44 16.09
N SER A 141 -14.62 0.38 15.12
CA SER A 141 -15.15 0.40 13.75
C SER A 141 -14.22 -0.39 12.84
N ARG A 142 -14.51 -1.68 12.67
CA ARG A 142 -13.60 -2.62 12.01
C ARG A 142 -13.68 -2.53 10.49
N THR A 143 -12.51 -2.57 9.84
CA THR A 143 -12.43 -2.71 8.39
C THR A 143 -12.59 -4.17 7.95
N PRO A 144 -12.86 -4.41 6.65
CA PRO A 144 -12.76 -5.76 6.08
C PRO A 144 -11.36 -6.39 6.14
N ASP A 145 -10.32 -5.60 6.44
CA ASP A 145 -8.91 -6.01 6.50
C ASP A 145 -8.33 -5.71 7.90
N ASP A 146 -9.17 -5.78 8.94
CA ASP A 146 -8.80 -5.47 10.33
C ASP A 146 -7.60 -6.28 10.82
N ASP A 147 -7.47 -7.53 10.36
CA ASP A 147 -6.33 -8.41 10.63
C ASP A 147 -5.01 -7.83 10.09
N VAL A 148 -5.03 -7.34 8.85
CA VAL A 148 -3.87 -6.72 8.20
C VAL A 148 -3.54 -5.38 8.87
N PHE A 149 -4.53 -4.55 9.16
CA PHE A 149 -4.30 -3.27 9.83
C PHE A 149 -3.72 -3.42 11.24
N GLN A 150 -4.25 -4.34 12.04
CA GLN A 150 -3.66 -4.65 13.35
C GLN A 150 -2.22 -5.14 13.23
N TYR A 151 -1.94 -5.99 12.24
CA TYR A 151 -0.57 -6.45 11.96
C TYR A 151 0.36 -5.28 11.60
N LEU A 152 -0.05 -4.43 10.66
CA LEU A 152 0.72 -3.26 10.22
C LEU A 152 0.98 -2.27 11.37
N ALA A 153 -0.03 -2.01 12.20
CA ALA A 153 0.10 -1.16 13.38
C ALA A 153 1.09 -1.76 14.39
N LYS A 154 1.01 -3.07 14.64
CA LYS A 154 1.92 -3.80 15.55
C LYS A 154 3.36 -3.80 15.04
N ILE A 155 3.59 -3.88 13.73
CA ILE A 155 4.95 -3.80 13.16
C ILE A 155 5.62 -2.48 13.56
N TYR A 156 4.90 -1.37 13.49
CA TYR A 156 5.41 -0.08 13.93
C TYR A 156 5.54 -0.02 15.46
N ALA A 157 4.45 -0.26 16.18
CA ALA A 157 4.38 -0.05 17.63
C ALA A 157 5.36 -0.94 18.42
N SER A 158 5.48 -2.22 18.06
CA SER A 158 6.38 -3.15 18.75
C SER A 158 7.87 -2.87 18.51
N ASN A 159 8.20 -2.12 17.45
CA ASN A 159 9.57 -1.71 17.13
C ASN A 159 9.89 -0.28 17.58
N HIS A 160 8.91 0.48 18.03
CA HIS A 160 9.10 1.76 18.71
C HIS A 160 9.33 1.50 20.21
N PRO A 161 10.35 2.10 20.85
CA PRO A 161 10.75 1.71 22.21
C PRO A 161 9.69 1.98 23.28
N ASN A 162 8.87 3.02 23.10
CA ASN A 162 7.97 3.54 24.12
C ASN A 162 6.49 3.63 23.69
N MET A 163 6.10 3.11 22.52
CA MET A 163 4.77 3.38 21.95
C MET A 163 3.67 2.63 22.71
N LYS A 164 3.10 3.27 23.74
CA LYS A 164 2.03 2.73 24.62
C LYS A 164 1.14 3.83 25.22
N GLY A 165 1.16 5.01 24.61
CA GLY A 165 0.53 6.23 25.12
C GLY A 165 1.45 7.10 25.98
N CYS A 166 1.02 8.34 26.17
CA CYS A 166 1.77 9.43 26.79
C CYS A 166 1.42 9.67 28.27
N SER A 167 0.32 9.09 28.73
CA SER A 167 -0.20 9.32 30.06
C SER A 167 -0.69 8.04 30.69
N ASN A 168 -0.75 7.99 32.01
CA ASN A 168 -1.35 6.85 32.72
C ASN A 168 -2.86 6.68 32.43
N LEU A 169 -3.50 7.68 31.78
CA LEU A 169 -4.91 7.64 31.37
C LEU A 169 -5.09 7.06 29.97
N THR A 170 -4.04 7.07 29.14
CA THR A 170 -4.03 6.52 27.78
C THR A 170 -3.05 5.36 27.74
N ASN A 171 -3.52 4.16 28.07
CA ASN A 171 -2.73 2.93 27.97
C ASN A 171 -3.25 2.08 26.81
N PHE A 172 -2.60 2.23 25.65
CA PHE A 172 -2.95 1.47 24.46
C PHE A 172 -2.29 0.10 24.51
N THR A 173 -3.12 -0.95 24.62
CA THR A 173 -2.63 -2.33 24.59
C THR A 173 -1.85 -2.57 23.29
N ASP A 174 -0.66 -3.17 23.41
CA ASP A 174 0.29 -3.38 22.30
C ASP A 174 0.75 -2.10 21.57
N GLY A 175 0.41 -0.91 22.07
CA GLY A 175 0.76 0.36 21.42
C GLY A 175 -0.08 0.68 20.19
N ILE A 176 -1.22 0.00 19.99
CA ILE A 176 -2.10 0.20 18.83
C ILE A 176 -3.52 0.57 19.28
N THR A 177 -4.30 1.17 18.39
CA THR A 177 -5.72 1.42 18.64
C THR A 177 -6.50 1.53 17.34
N ASN A 178 -7.75 1.06 17.33
CA ASN A 178 -8.70 1.40 16.27
C ASN A 178 -9.15 2.85 16.47
N GLY A 179 -9.20 3.64 15.39
CA GLY A 179 -9.49 5.06 15.48
C GLY A 179 -10.81 5.39 16.16
N ALA A 180 -11.91 4.78 15.72
CA ALA A 180 -13.21 4.99 16.32
C ALA A 180 -13.32 4.45 17.77
N GLU A 181 -12.56 3.39 18.11
CA GLU A 181 -12.48 2.90 19.48
C GLU A 181 -11.80 3.93 20.40
N TRP A 182 -10.79 4.63 19.91
CA TRP A 182 -10.14 5.70 20.66
C TRP A 182 -11.03 6.93 20.79
N TYR A 183 -11.43 7.51 19.64
CA TYR A 183 -12.46 8.54 19.53
C TYR A 183 -12.93 8.61 18.08
N SER A 184 -14.25 8.56 17.86
CA SER A 184 -14.80 8.58 16.51
C SER A 184 -14.70 9.96 15.89
N PHE A 185 -14.22 10.03 14.65
CA PHE A 185 -14.29 11.26 13.87
C PHE A 185 -14.47 11.00 12.38
N GLU A 186 -15.23 11.88 11.75
CA GLU A 186 -15.55 11.77 10.34
C GLU A 186 -14.50 12.48 9.48
N ARG A 187 -14.45 12.11 8.20
CA ARG A 187 -13.75 12.87 7.15
C ARG A 187 -12.23 12.92 7.31
N GLY A 188 -11.67 11.88 7.91
CA GLY A 188 -10.24 11.64 8.04
C GLY A 188 -9.59 11.19 6.73
N MET A 189 -8.29 11.51 6.57
CA MET A 189 -7.51 11.13 5.40
C MET A 189 -7.30 9.61 5.28
N GLY A 190 -7.07 8.94 6.41
CA GLY A 190 -6.80 7.50 6.46
C GLY A 190 -7.97 6.67 5.96
N ASP A 191 -9.17 6.96 6.47
CA ASP A 191 -10.43 6.32 6.04
C ASP A 191 -10.72 6.57 4.55
N TYR A 192 -10.46 7.79 4.07
CA TYR A 192 -10.59 8.13 2.65
C TYR A 192 -9.65 7.30 1.77
N ASN A 193 -8.36 7.24 2.13
CA ASN A 193 -7.35 6.50 1.37
C ASN A 193 -7.69 5.01 1.27
N TYR A 194 -8.22 4.42 2.34
CA TYR A 194 -8.61 3.02 2.35
C TYR A 194 -9.93 2.75 1.62
N ALA A 195 -11.01 3.47 1.97
CA ALA A 195 -12.34 3.17 1.46
C ALA A 195 -12.51 3.53 -0.03
N TYR A 196 -11.86 4.60 -0.50
CA TYR A 196 -12.02 5.10 -1.87
C TYR A 196 -10.91 4.66 -2.82
N HIS A 197 -9.72 4.32 -2.32
CA HIS A 197 -8.57 3.95 -3.16
C HIS A 197 -7.98 2.57 -2.84
N GLY A 198 -8.41 1.94 -1.75
CA GLY A 198 -7.89 0.66 -1.30
C GLY A 198 -6.46 0.73 -0.74
N CYS A 199 -5.92 1.95 -0.58
CA CYS A 199 -4.60 2.19 0.00
C CYS A 199 -4.70 2.03 1.52
N MET A 200 -3.90 1.13 2.09
CA MET A 200 -3.91 0.92 3.54
C MET A 200 -3.10 2.02 4.22
N GLU A 201 -3.78 3.06 4.69
CA GLU A 201 -3.17 4.13 5.48
C GLU A 201 -3.35 3.91 6.98
N LEU A 202 -2.26 4.11 7.74
CA LEU A 202 -2.29 4.17 9.20
C LEU A 202 -1.89 5.57 9.68
N THR A 203 -2.33 5.93 10.87
CA THR A 203 -1.92 7.18 11.53
C THR A 203 -0.97 6.85 12.67
N PHE A 204 0.26 7.34 12.62
CA PHE A 204 1.23 7.16 13.69
C PHE A 204 1.37 8.44 14.49
N GLU A 205 0.89 8.39 15.73
CA GLU A 205 1.16 9.40 16.75
C GLU A 205 2.55 9.09 17.34
N ILE A 206 3.56 9.90 16.98
CA ILE A 206 4.98 9.58 17.25
C ILE A 206 5.62 10.47 18.32
N SER A 207 4.84 11.37 18.92
CA SER A 207 5.36 12.29 19.94
C SER A 207 4.27 12.85 20.84
N CYS A 208 4.42 12.67 22.15
CA CYS A 208 3.52 13.26 23.15
C CYS A 208 3.47 14.80 23.12
N CYS A 209 4.64 15.43 22.93
CA CYS A 209 4.71 16.87 22.75
C CYS A 209 4.50 17.16 21.27
N LYS A 210 3.45 17.94 20.93
CA LYS A 210 3.15 18.31 19.54
C LYS A 210 4.33 19.00 18.85
N TYR A 211 4.85 20.07 19.44
CA TYR A 211 6.02 20.78 18.94
C TYR A 211 7.15 20.83 19.99
N PRO A 212 7.99 19.78 20.08
CA PRO A 212 9.11 19.74 21.01
C PRO A 212 10.24 20.68 20.57
N LYS A 213 11.18 20.95 21.47
CA LYS A 213 12.39 21.71 21.13
C LYS A 213 13.28 20.91 20.17
N ALA A 214 13.95 21.57 19.23
CA ALA A 214 14.80 20.96 18.21
C ALA A 214 15.88 20.02 18.78
N LYS A 215 16.37 20.28 20.00
CA LYS A 215 17.32 19.41 20.70
C LYS A 215 16.82 17.97 20.93
N GLU A 216 15.51 17.73 20.87
CA GLU A 216 14.89 16.42 21.05
C GLU A 216 14.83 15.61 19.73
N LEU A 217 15.03 16.25 18.56
CA LEU A 217 14.91 15.61 17.25
C LEU A 217 15.81 14.37 17.09
N PRO A 218 17.08 14.35 17.55
CA PRO A 218 17.91 13.14 17.46
C PRO A 218 17.31 11.94 18.21
N ARG A 219 16.61 12.18 19.33
CA ARG A 219 15.92 11.12 20.07
C ARG A 219 14.74 10.58 19.25
N TYR A 220 13.86 11.46 18.77
CA TYR A 220 12.72 11.03 17.94
C TYR A 220 13.15 10.29 16.68
N TRP A 221 14.25 10.72 16.04
CA TRP A 221 14.84 10.03 14.89
C TRP A 221 15.22 8.58 15.23
N ASN A 222 15.99 8.40 16.30
CA ASN A 222 16.42 7.07 16.73
C ASN A 222 15.25 6.16 17.12
N GLU A 223 14.21 6.72 17.74
CA GLU A 223 13.00 5.97 18.14
C GLU A 223 12.15 5.53 16.94
N ASN A 224 12.17 6.27 15.83
CA ASN A 224 11.26 6.06 14.69
C ASN A 224 11.93 5.47 13.43
N LEU A 225 13.26 5.54 13.27
CA LEU A 225 13.94 5.03 12.07
C LEU A 225 13.62 3.54 11.80
N LYS A 226 13.86 2.68 12.79
CA LYS A 226 13.62 1.23 12.65
C LYS A 226 12.14 0.92 12.34
N PRO A 227 11.15 1.38 13.13
CA PRO A 227 9.75 1.05 12.83
C PRO A 227 9.28 1.60 11.49
N LEU A 228 9.73 2.79 11.05
CA LEU A 228 9.43 3.32 9.72
C LEU A 228 9.94 2.42 8.59
N LEU A 229 11.21 1.99 8.66
CA LEU A 229 11.77 1.09 7.64
C LEU A 229 10.99 -0.23 7.58
N LEU A 230 10.70 -0.84 8.73
CA LEU A 230 9.95 -2.10 8.79
C LEU A 230 8.52 -1.95 8.28
N PHE A 231 7.88 -0.81 8.53
CA PHE A 231 6.56 -0.49 8.00
C PHE A 231 6.58 -0.36 6.47
N ILE A 232 7.51 0.43 5.91
CA ILE A 232 7.62 0.61 4.45
C ILE A 232 7.84 -0.73 3.75
N MET A 233 8.63 -1.64 4.35
CA MET A 233 8.86 -2.98 3.81
C MET A 233 7.56 -3.79 3.63
N GLN A 234 6.53 -3.55 4.44
CA GLN A 234 5.24 -4.27 4.34
C GLN A 234 4.50 -4.00 3.02
N SER A 235 4.83 -2.92 2.31
CA SER A 235 4.33 -2.68 0.94
C SER A 235 4.67 -3.80 -0.06
N ASN A 236 5.62 -4.67 0.28
CA ASN A 236 6.06 -5.83 -0.51
C ASN A 236 5.55 -7.18 0.05
N THR A 237 4.40 -7.19 0.73
CA THR A 237 3.74 -8.41 1.23
C THR A 237 2.37 -8.61 0.58
N GLY A 238 1.84 -9.84 0.63
CA GLY A 238 0.55 -10.18 0.04
C GLY A 238 0.66 -10.61 -1.43
N VAL A 239 -0.08 -9.96 -2.32
CA VAL A 239 -0.21 -10.33 -3.73
C VAL A 239 -0.03 -9.14 -4.67
N THR A 240 0.55 -9.39 -5.83
CA THR A 240 0.64 -8.45 -6.95
C THR A 240 0.54 -9.20 -8.27
N GLY A 241 0.33 -8.48 -9.36
CA GLY A 241 0.39 -9.03 -10.71
C GLY A 241 -0.12 -8.03 -11.72
N GLN A 242 -0.24 -8.46 -12.96
CA GLN A 242 -0.79 -7.66 -14.05
C GLN A 242 -2.13 -8.21 -14.53
N ILE A 243 -3.10 -7.32 -14.73
CA ILE A 243 -4.39 -7.59 -15.37
C ILE A 243 -4.28 -7.18 -16.83
N TYR A 244 -4.58 -8.11 -17.74
CA TYR A 244 -4.37 -7.91 -19.18
C TYR A 244 -5.45 -8.61 -20.01
N ASP A 245 -5.67 -8.10 -21.22
CA ASP A 245 -6.54 -8.72 -22.22
C ASP A 245 -5.89 -9.99 -22.77
N TYR A 246 -6.61 -11.11 -22.70
CA TYR A 246 -6.07 -12.43 -23.05
C TYR A 246 -5.60 -12.56 -24.50
N LEU A 247 -6.24 -11.86 -25.45
CA LEU A 247 -5.93 -12.01 -26.88
C LEU A 247 -4.79 -11.09 -27.32
N SER A 248 -4.84 -9.83 -26.90
CA SER A 248 -3.90 -8.79 -27.30
C SER A 248 -2.69 -8.67 -26.38
N ASN A 249 -2.72 -9.29 -25.20
CA ASN A 249 -1.75 -9.13 -24.11
C ASN A 249 -1.55 -7.67 -23.67
N LYS A 250 -2.51 -6.79 -23.97
CA LYS A 250 -2.46 -5.39 -23.54
C LYS A 250 -2.91 -5.27 -22.08
N PRO A 251 -2.24 -4.42 -21.28
CA PRO A 251 -2.66 -4.18 -19.90
C PRO A 251 -4.04 -3.53 -19.84
N ILE A 252 -4.81 -3.85 -18.80
CA ILE A 252 -6.13 -3.27 -18.54
C ILE A 252 -6.03 -2.33 -17.34
N ALA A 253 -6.07 -1.04 -17.63
CA ALA A 253 -6.04 0.01 -16.63
C ALA A 253 -7.35 0.11 -15.84
N LYS A 254 -7.25 0.54 -14.57
CA LYS A 254 -8.40 0.86 -13.71
C LYS A 254 -9.44 -0.28 -13.59
N ALA A 255 -9.00 -1.53 -13.76
CA ALA A 255 -9.81 -2.71 -13.48
C ALA A 255 -10.16 -2.72 -11.98
N ARG A 256 -11.40 -3.08 -11.68
CA ARG A 256 -11.93 -3.20 -10.33
C ARG A 256 -11.52 -4.54 -9.73
N VAL A 257 -10.84 -4.51 -8.59
CA VAL A 257 -10.30 -5.70 -7.93
C VAL A 257 -10.86 -5.83 -6.52
N MET A 258 -11.26 -7.05 -6.15
CA MET A 258 -11.83 -7.38 -4.85
C MET A 258 -11.26 -8.71 -4.35
N VAL A 259 -11.04 -8.83 -3.05
CA VAL A 259 -10.76 -10.12 -2.41
C VAL A 259 -12.07 -10.65 -1.85
N ALA A 260 -12.44 -11.88 -2.17
CA ALA A 260 -13.66 -12.48 -1.66
C ALA A 260 -13.70 -12.41 -0.12
N GLN A 261 -14.88 -12.14 0.43
CA GLN A 261 -15.12 -11.91 1.88
C GLN A 261 -14.50 -10.63 2.46
N ARG A 262 -13.74 -9.84 1.68
CA ARG A 262 -13.29 -8.49 2.06
C ARG A 262 -14.07 -7.46 1.25
N ASN A 263 -15.06 -6.81 1.87
CA ASN A 263 -15.93 -5.86 1.20
C ASN A 263 -15.28 -4.47 1.03
N VAL A 264 -14.17 -4.44 0.29
CA VAL A 264 -13.45 -3.22 -0.10
C VAL A 264 -12.89 -3.42 -1.50
N THR A 265 -12.92 -2.35 -2.29
CA THR A 265 -12.44 -2.37 -3.67
C THR A 265 -11.11 -1.67 -3.77
N PHE A 266 -10.26 -2.14 -4.67
CA PHE A 266 -9.04 -1.47 -5.10
C PHE A 266 -8.90 -1.61 -6.63
N TRP A 267 -7.95 -0.89 -7.23
CA TRP A 267 -7.88 -0.75 -8.69
C TRP A 267 -6.51 -1.06 -9.27
N SER A 268 -6.50 -1.58 -10.49
CA SER A 268 -5.26 -1.70 -11.25
C SER A 268 -4.71 -0.32 -11.67
N SER A 269 -3.39 -0.25 -11.81
CA SER A 269 -2.64 0.90 -12.31
C SER A 269 -2.95 1.16 -13.79
N TRP A 270 -2.43 2.27 -14.33
CA TRP A 270 -2.51 2.55 -15.76
C TRP A 270 -1.82 1.49 -16.64
N ASN A 271 -0.91 0.70 -16.07
CA ASN A 271 -0.25 -0.42 -16.71
C ASN A 271 -0.88 -1.77 -16.33
N GLY A 272 -2.08 -1.77 -15.74
CA GLY A 272 -2.80 -2.98 -15.33
C GLY A 272 -2.21 -3.70 -14.13
N GLU A 273 -1.18 -3.15 -13.48
CA GLU A 273 -0.57 -3.75 -12.28
C GLU A 273 -1.48 -3.53 -11.07
N TYR A 274 -1.46 -4.43 -10.10
CA TYR A 274 -2.18 -4.24 -8.84
C TYR A 274 -1.36 -4.75 -7.66
N TRP A 275 -1.66 -4.25 -6.47
CA TRP A 275 -1.02 -4.66 -5.22
C TRP A 275 -2.06 -4.76 -4.14
N ARG A 276 -2.00 -5.82 -3.34
CA ARG A 276 -2.82 -5.95 -2.14
C ARG A 276 -2.03 -6.63 -1.02
N ILE A 277 -1.92 -5.93 0.09
CA ILE A 277 -1.30 -6.43 1.32
C ILE A 277 -2.27 -7.41 1.97
N LEU A 278 -1.79 -8.62 2.24
CA LEU A 278 -2.54 -9.72 2.82
C LEU A 278 -1.61 -10.53 3.72
N LEU A 279 -2.13 -11.03 4.83
CA LEU A 279 -1.41 -11.98 5.67
C LEU A 279 -1.36 -13.37 5.00
N PRO A 280 -0.44 -14.26 5.42
CA PRO A 280 -0.41 -15.63 4.91
C PRO A 280 -1.78 -16.32 5.01
N GLY A 281 -2.21 -16.97 3.92
CA GLY A 281 -3.54 -17.54 3.84
C GLY A 281 -3.99 -17.86 2.41
N GLU A 282 -5.18 -18.44 2.31
CA GLU A 282 -5.85 -18.80 1.05
C GLU A 282 -6.89 -17.74 0.70
N TYR A 283 -6.85 -17.26 -0.55
CA TYR A 283 -7.68 -16.14 -1.00
C TYR A 283 -8.30 -16.41 -2.37
N THR A 284 -9.34 -15.64 -2.67
CA THR A 284 -9.96 -15.62 -3.99
C THR A 284 -10.03 -14.17 -4.47
N LEU A 285 -9.33 -13.87 -5.56
CA LEU A 285 -9.35 -12.57 -6.24
C LEU A 285 -10.49 -12.55 -7.25
N LYS A 286 -11.29 -11.49 -7.25
CA LYS A 286 -12.28 -11.20 -8.28
C LYS A 286 -11.88 -9.91 -9.00
N VAL A 287 -11.88 -9.96 -10.32
CA VAL A 287 -11.55 -8.83 -11.21
C VAL A 287 -12.71 -8.56 -12.16
N GLU A 288 -13.01 -7.28 -12.32
CA GLU A 288 -14.02 -6.77 -13.25
C GLU A 288 -13.45 -5.57 -14.01
N ALA A 289 -13.77 -5.46 -15.29
CA ALA A 289 -13.37 -4.34 -16.13
C ALA A 289 -14.42 -4.12 -17.22
N ASP A 290 -14.64 -2.86 -17.59
CA ASP A 290 -15.61 -2.49 -18.62
C ASP A 290 -15.27 -3.16 -19.96
N GLY A 291 -16.25 -3.84 -20.55
CA GLY A 291 -16.06 -4.59 -21.80
C GLY A 291 -15.42 -5.98 -21.63
N TYR A 292 -15.25 -6.48 -20.41
CA TYR A 292 -14.72 -7.82 -20.14
C TYR A 292 -15.67 -8.66 -19.29
N HIS A 293 -15.59 -9.99 -19.43
CA HIS A 293 -16.18 -10.90 -18.45
C HIS A 293 -15.40 -10.86 -17.13
N SER A 294 -16.10 -10.94 -16.00
CA SER A 294 -15.45 -11.03 -14.69
C SER A 294 -14.57 -12.28 -14.59
N SER A 295 -13.42 -12.14 -13.95
CA SER A 295 -12.44 -13.21 -13.73
C SER A 295 -12.29 -13.47 -12.24
N THR A 296 -12.17 -14.75 -11.87
CA THR A 296 -11.97 -15.20 -10.49
C THR A 296 -10.73 -16.09 -10.43
N LYS A 297 -9.83 -15.83 -9.47
CA LYS A 297 -8.59 -16.58 -9.29
C LYS A 297 -8.38 -16.96 -7.82
N HIS A 298 -8.11 -18.22 -7.56
CA HIS A 298 -7.66 -18.70 -6.25
C HIS A 298 -6.14 -18.57 -6.15
N PHE A 299 -5.63 -18.17 -5.00
CA PHE A 299 -4.20 -18.05 -4.74
C PHE A 299 -3.88 -18.15 -3.25
N THR A 300 -2.62 -18.49 -2.97
CA THR A 300 -2.09 -18.62 -1.61
C THR A 300 -1.04 -17.55 -1.38
N VAL A 301 -1.17 -16.79 -0.29
CA VAL A 301 -0.08 -15.98 0.24
C VAL A 301 0.72 -16.86 1.20
N SER A 302 1.97 -17.12 0.86
CA SER A 302 2.87 -17.93 1.69
C SER A 302 3.46 -17.11 2.84
N GLU A 303 3.87 -17.79 3.91
CA GLU A 303 4.70 -17.18 4.94
C GLU A 303 6.01 -16.66 4.35
N GLN A 304 6.49 -15.52 4.85
CA GLN A 304 7.76 -14.93 4.42
C GLN A 304 8.91 -15.90 4.73
N LYS A 305 9.70 -16.20 3.70
CA LYS A 305 10.93 -16.97 3.84
C LYS A 305 12.12 -16.09 3.47
N GLY A 306 12.90 -15.72 4.48
CA GLY A 306 14.11 -14.92 4.30
C GLY A 306 14.03 -13.51 4.92
N PRO A 307 15.10 -12.72 4.75
CA PRO A 307 15.24 -11.44 5.45
C PRO A 307 14.31 -10.34 4.89
N TYR A 308 13.79 -10.51 3.68
CA TYR A 308 12.97 -9.51 3.00
C TYR A 308 11.60 -10.07 2.61
N PRO A 309 10.53 -9.25 2.65
CA PRO A 309 9.22 -9.61 2.11
C PRO A 309 9.25 -10.00 0.64
N SER A 310 8.30 -10.86 0.25
CA SER A 310 8.11 -11.28 -1.14
C SER A 310 6.63 -11.32 -1.48
N LEU A 311 6.25 -10.71 -2.60
CA LEU A 311 4.88 -10.74 -3.10
C LEU A 311 4.58 -12.06 -3.81
N THR A 312 3.36 -12.54 -3.64
CA THR A 312 2.79 -13.59 -4.50
C THR A 312 2.46 -12.98 -5.85
N ILE A 313 3.06 -13.50 -6.93
CA ILE A 313 2.75 -13.03 -8.30
C ILE A 313 1.54 -13.77 -8.83
N LEU A 314 0.51 -13.03 -9.25
CA LEU A 314 -0.74 -13.55 -9.79
C LEU A 314 -1.22 -12.68 -10.96
N ASP A 315 -0.83 -13.05 -12.18
CA ASP A 315 -1.33 -12.36 -13.37
C ASP A 315 -2.74 -12.84 -13.74
N VAL A 316 -3.59 -11.91 -14.17
CA VAL A 316 -5.02 -12.17 -14.41
C VAL A 316 -5.39 -11.86 -15.87
N PRO A 317 -5.57 -12.89 -16.71
CA PRO A 317 -6.12 -12.69 -18.04
C PRO A 317 -7.63 -12.39 -17.97
N MET A 318 -8.07 -11.41 -18.75
CA MET A 318 -9.46 -11.02 -18.93
C MET A 318 -9.92 -11.30 -20.36
N TYR A 319 -11.16 -11.73 -20.54
CA TYR A 319 -11.74 -12.08 -21.83
C TYR A 319 -12.77 -11.03 -22.26
N ASN A 320 -12.56 -10.42 -23.43
CA ASN A 320 -13.40 -9.34 -23.95
C ASN A 320 -14.84 -9.84 -24.22
N SER A 321 -15.82 -9.21 -23.59
CA SER A 321 -17.21 -9.68 -23.63
C SER A 321 -17.86 -9.61 -25.00
N THR A 322 -17.36 -8.75 -25.90
CA THR A 322 -17.88 -8.57 -27.28
C THR A 322 -17.32 -9.56 -28.29
N VAL A 323 -16.10 -10.06 -28.06
CA VAL A 323 -15.44 -11.04 -28.96
C VAL A 323 -15.93 -12.45 -28.66
N PHE A 324 -16.29 -12.73 -27.40
CA PHE A 324 -16.76 -14.04 -26.97
C PHE A 324 -18.31 -14.17 -26.95
N THR A 325 -19.07 -13.22 -27.53
CA THR A 325 -20.55 -13.28 -27.62
C THR A 325 -21.14 -13.93 -28.88
N THR A 326 -20.34 -14.47 -29.80
CA THR A 326 -20.84 -15.18 -31.00
C THR A 326 -20.34 -16.63 -30.99
N THR A 327 -21.12 -17.72 -31.02
CA THR A 327 -22.50 -17.98 -31.48
C THR A 327 -23.10 -19.16 -30.70
N SER A 328 -24.25 -19.00 -30.04
CA SER A 328 -25.15 -20.14 -29.79
C SER A 328 -26.36 -20.03 -30.71
N THR A 329 -26.23 -20.51 -31.95
CA THR A 329 -27.42 -20.96 -32.69
C THR A 329 -27.89 -22.24 -32.03
N SER A 330 -28.75 -22.10 -31.02
CA SER A 330 -29.55 -23.22 -30.51
C SER A 330 -30.53 -23.63 -31.63
N PRO A 331 -30.50 -24.89 -32.12
CA PRO A 331 -31.63 -25.40 -32.87
C PRO A 331 -32.81 -25.56 -31.90
N SER A 332 -33.99 -25.09 -32.30
CA SER A 332 -35.24 -25.24 -31.56
C SER A 332 -35.42 -26.66 -31.01
N PRO A 333 -35.88 -26.83 -29.74
CA PRO A 333 -36.08 -28.14 -29.17
C PRO A 333 -37.39 -28.73 -29.70
N THR A 334 -37.30 -29.72 -30.59
CA THR A 334 -38.42 -30.63 -30.83
C THR A 334 -38.43 -31.67 -29.72
N ALA A 335 -39.44 -31.60 -28.87
CA ALA A 335 -39.66 -32.55 -27.79
C ALA A 335 -39.99 -33.94 -28.33
N THR A 336 -39.30 -34.97 -27.84
CA THR A 336 -39.90 -36.24 -27.40
C THR A 336 -38.88 -37.05 -26.59
N SER A 337 -39.29 -37.43 -25.38
CA SER A 337 -38.68 -38.39 -24.43
C SER A 337 -38.97 -39.85 -24.81
N PRO A 338 -38.50 -40.90 -24.08
CA PRO A 338 -37.31 -41.08 -23.25
C PRO A 338 -36.51 -42.41 -23.50
N ARG A 339 -35.30 -42.46 -22.91
CA ARG A 339 -34.51 -43.62 -22.38
C ARG A 339 -34.12 -44.79 -23.30
N TRP A 340 -32.82 -45.15 -23.27
CA TRP A 340 -32.30 -46.39 -22.64
C TRP A 340 -30.83 -46.23 -22.23
N THR A 341 -30.50 -46.73 -21.04
CA THR A 341 -29.15 -46.84 -20.47
C THR A 341 -28.48 -48.10 -21.02
N VAL A 342 -27.23 -48.02 -21.47
CA VAL A 342 -26.34 -49.19 -21.59
C VAL A 342 -25.02 -48.85 -20.93
N ALA A 343 -24.74 -49.54 -19.84
CA ALA A 343 -23.43 -49.58 -19.21
C ALA A 343 -22.51 -50.50 -20.03
N ALA A 344 -21.29 -50.03 -20.32
CA ALA A 344 -20.21 -50.88 -20.77
C ALA A 344 -18.99 -50.62 -19.89
N THR A 345 -18.75 -51.53 -18.96
CA THR A 345 -17.48 -51.73 -18.26
C THR A 345 -16.46 -52.33 -19.22
N PHE A 346 -15.27 -51.74 -19.31
CA PHE A 346 -14.08 -52.47 -19.73
C PHE A 346 -12.97 -52.31 -18.70
N SER A 347 -12.61 -53.47 -18.15
CA SER A 347 -11.50 -53.74 -17.25
C SER A 347 -10.16 -53.51 -17.91
N GLY A 348 -9.20 -53.05 -17.11
CA GLY A 348 -7.87 -52.65 -17.55
C GLY A 348 -6.99 -53.77 -18.10
N TYR A 349 -5.90 -53.32 -18.72
CA TYR A 349 -4.64 -54.04 -18.76
C TYR A 349 -3.50 -53.02 -18.70
N GLN A 350 -2.61 -53.20 -17.73
CA GLN A 350 -1.31 -52.55 -17.69
C GLN A 350 -0.39 -53.16 -18.76
N ILE A 351 0.42 -52.32 -19.39
CA ILE A 351 1.60 -52.77 -20.12
C ILE A 351 2.81 -52.02 -19.56
N ASN A 352 3.73 -52.82 -19.03
CA ASN A 352 5.02 -52.48 -18.48
C ASN A 352 6.08 -52.79 -19.55
N ALA A 353 6.93 -51.85 -19.93
CA ALA A 353 8.18 -52.08 -20.67
C ALA A 353 8.99 -50.76 -20.67
N GLN A 354 9.98 -50.59 -19.79
CA GLN A 354 11.40 -50.91 -19.98
C GLN A 354 12.14 -50.01 -21.02
N ASN A 355 13.01 -49.13 -20.49
CA ASN A 355 14.20 -48.57 -21.16
C ASN A 355 15.15 -49.69 -21.60
N PRO A 356 15.93 -49.59 -22.70
CA PRO A 356 17.28 -48.97 -22.69
C PRO A 356 17.74 -48.45 -24.10
N PRO A 357 19.03 -48.16 -24.44
CA PRO A 357 20.27 -47.94 -23.67
C PRO A 357 21.06 -46.64 -24.01
N VAL A 358 22.09 -46.42 -23.19
CA VAL A 358 23.20 -45.45 -23.25
C VAL A 358 24.29 -45.84 -24.27
N HIS A 359 24.90 -44.86 -24.94
CA HIS A 359 26.30 -44.82 -25.46
C HIS A 359 26.58 -43.35 -25.86
N LYS A 360 27.71 -42.67 -25.66
CA LYS A 360 29.14 -43.01 -25.49
C LYS A 360 29.86 -41.81 -24.84
N SER A 361 31.03 -42.06 -24.26
CA SER A 361 31.90 -41.13 -23.54
C SER A 361 33.20 -40.79 -24.30
N LEU A 362 33.76 -39.61 -23.96
CA LEU A 362 35.19 -39.15 -23.95
C LEU A 362 35.89 -38.77 -25.29
N PRO A 363 36.97 -37.94 -25.29
CA PRO A 363 37.88 -37.60 -24.16
C PRO A 363 38.19 -36.11 -23.92
N GLY A 364 38.79 -35.85 -22.74
CA GLY A 364 39.23 -34.54 -22.28
C GLY A 364 40.67 -34.16 -22.67
N VAL A 365 41.06 -32.94 -22.27
CA VAL A 365 42.45 -32.46 -22.20
C VAL A 365 42.60 -31.58 -20.97
N HIS A 366 43.60 -31.87 -20.14
CA HIS A 366 44.09 -31.03 -19.05
C HIS A 366 45.03 -29.94 -19.57
N SER A 367 45.01 -28.75 -18.97
CA SER A 367 46.23 -27.96 -18.76
C SER A 367 46.05 -26.98 -17.60
N HIS A 368 47.13 -26.83 -16.82
CA HIS A 368 47.25 -25.98 -15.64
C HIS A 368 48.23 -24.81 -15.92
N TYR A 369 48.07 -23.76 -15.11
CA TYR A 369 49.03 -22.75 -14.65
C TYR A 369 49.22 -21.42 -15.40
N SER A 370 48.90 -20.36 -14.63
CA SER A 370 49.79 -19.27 -14.18
C SER A 370 49.83 -17.93 -14.92
N SER A 371 49.39 -16.93 -14.13
CA SER A 371 49.99 -15.63 -13.85
C SER A 371 49.97 -14.49 -14.87
N SER A 372 49.47 -13.38 -14.31
CA SER A 372 49.95 -12.01 -14.42
C SER A 372 49.57 -11.17 -15.64
N SER A 373 49.09 -9.98 -15.29
CA SER A 373 49.20 -8.71 -16.01
C SER A 373 48.01 -8.26 -16.88
N ILE A 374 47.53 -7.06 -16.52
CA ILE A 374 47.19 -5.94 -17.42
C ILE A 374 45.74 -5.85 -17.94
N SER A 375 45.05 -4.89 -17.32
CA SER A 375 44.51 -3.67 -17.94
C SER A 375 43.21 -3.71 -18.75
N TYR A 376 42.42 -2.70 -18.44
CA TYR A 376 41.09 -2.34 -18.91
C TYR A 376 40.88 -2.51 -20.42
N LYS A 377 39.81 -3.23 -20.78
CA LYS A 377 39.09 -3.07 -22.04
C LYS A 377 37.69 -2.55 -21.73
N ILE A 378 37.45 -1.31 -22.10
CA ILE A 378 36.15 -0.66 -22.11
C ILE A 378 35.31 -1.31 -23.22
N TYR A 379 34.19 -1.92 -22.85
CA TYR A 379 33.11 -2.25 -23.78
C TYR A 379 31.95 -1.31 -23.49
N VAL A 380 31.75 -0.34 -24.38
CA VAL A 380 30.56 0.50 -24.40
C VAL A 380 29.46 -0.31 -25.08
N HIS A 381 28.47 -0.75 -24.29
CA HIS A 381 27.18 -1.14 -24.82
C HIS A 381 26.15 -0.07 -24.46
N PHE A 382 25.70 0.67 -25.47
CA PHE A 382 24.59 1.60 -25.41
C PHE A 382 23.32 0.87 -24.98
N TYR A 383 22.73 1.21 -23.83
CA TYR A 383 21.28 1.23 -23.67
C TYR A 383 20.87 2.22 -22.57
N THR A 384 19.89 3.07 -22.92
CA THR A 384 19.00 3.87 -22.04
C THR A 384 19.60 5.04 -21.25
N VAL A 385 19.48 6.23 -21.87
CA VAL A 385 19.44 7.54 -21.20
C VAL A 385 18.20 7.60 -20.31
N LEU A 386 18.39 7.69 -18.99
CA LEU A 386 17.32 8.09 -18.07
C LEU A 386 17.12 9.60 -18.19
N TYR A 387 15.95 10.02 -18.68
CA TYR A 387 15.45 11.38 -18.47
C TYR A 387 14.84 11.44 -17.07
N PHE A 388 15.49 12.14 -16.13
CA PHE A 388 14.84 12.65 -14.93
C PHE A 388 14.24 14.01 -15.26
N LEU A 389 12.93 14.05 -15.47
CA LEU A 389 12.15 15.29 -15.50
C LEU A 389 11.69 15.58 -14.06
N LEU A 390 12.44 16.46 -13.39
CA LEU A 390 11.98 17.19 -12.22
C LEU A 390 11.07 18.32 -12.74
N VAL A 391 9.77 18.07 -12.79
CA VAL A 391 8.80 19.14 -13.03
C VAL A 391 8.35 19.67 -11.66
N LEU A 392 9.09 20.68 -11.17
CA LEU A 392 8.47 21.71 -10.34
C LEU A 392 7.75 22.65 -11.31
N HIS A 393 6.42 22.69 -11.25
CA HIS A 393 5.63 23.83 -11.71
C HIS A 393 4.63 24.16 -10.60
N CYS A 394 5.03 25.09 -9.74
CA CYS A 394 4.14 25.93 -8.93
C CYS A 394 4.77 27.32 -8.87
N VAL A 395 4.39 28.17 -9.83
CA VAL A 395 4.51 29.65 -9.87
C VAL A 395 3.43 30.05 -10.89
N ILE A 396 2.39 30.86 -10.68
CA ILE A 396 1.99 31.91 -9.72
C ILE A 396 0.53 31.65 -9.34
#